data_AF-A0A0B3AQH1-F1
#
_entry.id   AF-A0A0B3AQH1-F1
#
_cell.length_a   1.000
_cell.length_b   1.000
_cell.length_c   1.000
_cell.angle_alpha   90.00
_cell.angle_beta   90.00
_cell.angle_gamma   90.00
#
_symmetry.space_group_name_H-M   'P 1'
#
loop_
_entity.id
_entity.type
_entity.pdbx_description
1 polymer ?
#
loop_
_entity_poly.entity_id
_entity_poly.type
_entity_poly.pdbx_seq_one_letter_code
_entity_poly.pdbx_strand_id
1 'polypeptide(L)' 'MAQRKRVSFMAKKPIKKNICFKTKDGRKVCFKVRKTQKVKVSFYAKKRK' A
#
# COMPACT_ATOMS: atom_id res chain seq x y z
N MET A 1 15.98 -31.01 7.66
CA MET A 1 14.88 -30.02 7.58
C MET A 1 15.45 -28.64 7.25
N ALA A 2 15.03 -27.99 6.15
CA ALA A 2 15.56 -26.68 5.78
C ALA A 2 14.89 -25.58 6.61
N GLN A 3 15.66 -24.89 7.49
CA GLN A 3 15.17 -23.74 8.24
C GLN A 3 14.76 -22.61 7.27
N ARG A 4 13.46 -22.35 7.17
CA ARG A 4 12.91 -21.16 6.51
C ARG A 4 12.83 -20.04 7.55
N LYS A 5 13.51 -18.91 7.32
CA LYS A 5 13.41 -17.73 8.19
C LYS A 5 12.36 -16.79 7.63
N ARG A 6 11.45 -16.31 8.49
CA ARG A 6 10.49 -15.26 8.13
C ARG A 6 11.20 -13.91 8.22
N VAL A 7 11.23 -13.19 7.11
CA VAL A 7 11.77 -11.83 7.03
C VAL A 7 10.59 -10.87 6.91
N SER A 8 10.61 -9.77 7.67
CA SER A 8 9.58 -8.73 7.59
C SER A 8 10.21 -7.35 7.56
N PHE A 9 9.73 -6.48 6.68
CA PHE A 9 10.20 -5.09 6.56
C PHE A 9 9.03 -4.17 6.17
N MET A 10 9.23 -2.86 6.41
CA MET A 10 8.26 -1.83 6.05
C MET A 10 8.60 -1.27 4.68
N ALA A 11 7.66 -1.34 3.74
CA ALA A 11 7.77 -0.75 2.42
C ALA A 11 6.79 0.42 2.27
N LYS A 12 7.15 1.44 1.47
CA LYS A 12 6.21 2.49 1.07
C LYS A 12 5.53 2.05 -0.22
N LYS A 13 4.22 1.84 -0.19
CA LYS A 13 3.41 1.50 -1.37
C LYS A 13 2.66 2.73 -1.86
N PRO A 14 2.80 3.13 -3.14
CA PRO A 14 1.99 4.18 -3.72
C PRO A 14 0.55 3.70 -3.89
N ILE A 15 -0.41 4.54 -3.52
CA ILE A 15 -1.84 4.29 -3.60
C ILE A 15 -2.49 5.48 -4.30
N LYS A 16 -3.32 5.19 -5.30
CA LYS A 16 -4.19 6.17 -5.96
C LYS A 16 -5.58 6.05 -5.34
N LYS A 17 -6.09 7.14 -4.77
CA LYS A 17 -7.47 7.22 -4.29
C LYS A 17 -8.19 8.32 -5.04
N ASN A 18 -9.41 8.06 -5.49
CA ASN A 18 -10.30 9.08 -5.99
C ASN A 18 -11.16 9.58 -4.83
N ILE A 19 -11.17 10.88 -4.60
CA ILE A 19 -12.03 11.52 -3.62
C ILE A 19 -13.00 12.40 -4.39
N CYS A 20 -14.30 12.14 -4.28
CA CYS A 20 -15.33 12.93 -4.93
C CYS A 20 -16.14 13.67 -3.89
N PHE A 21 -16.38 14.95 -4.14
CA PHE A 21 -17.22 15.81 -3.33
C PHE A 21 -18.43 16.25 -4.16
N LYS A 22 -19.60 16.30 -3.53
CA LYS A 22 -20.76 17.01 -4.09
C LYS A 22 -20.76 18.43 -3.56
N THR A 23 -20.82 19.40 -4.45
CA THR A 23 -21.04 20.80 -4.07
C THR A 23 -22.51 21.00 -3.70
N LYS A 24 -22.81 22.11 -3.00
CA LYS A 24 -24.19 22.48 -2.66
C LYS A 24 -25.07 22.65 -3.90
N ASP A 25 -24.49 23.07 -5.02
CA ASP A 25 -25.16 23.20 -6.32
C ASP A 25 -25.39 21.86 -7.06
N GLY A 26 -25.18 20.72 -6.40
CA GLY A 26 -25.39 19.39 -6.97
C GLY A 26 -24.30 18.91 -7.93
N ARG A 27 -23.29 19.73 -8.23
CA ARG A 27 -22.16 19.35 -9.09
C ARG A 27 -21.21 18.41 -8.33
N LYS A 28 -20.61 17.47 -9.05
CA LYS A 28 -19.66 16.50 -8.49
C LYS A 28 -18.25 16.85 -8.94
N VAL A 29 -17.36 17.09 -7.99
CA VAL A 29 -15.93 17.34 -8.25
C VAL A 29 -15.13 16.15 -7.74
N CYS A 30 -14.32 15.55 -8.60
CA CYS A 30 -13.49 14.39 -8.24
C CYS A 30 -12.00 14.73 -8.35
N PHE A 31 -11.26 14.46 -7.29
CA PHE A 31 -9.82 14.64 -7.21
C PHE A 31 -9.10 13.29 -7.16
N LYS A 32 -8.04 13.15 -7.97
CA LYS A 32 -7.12 12.01 -7.92
C LYS A 32 -6.02 12.31 -6.90
N VAL A 33 -6.05 11.64 -5.76
CA VAL A 33 -5.04 11.80 -4.71
C VAL A 33 -4.02 10.66 -4.82
N ARG A 34 -2.74 11.02 -4.92
CA ARG A 34 -1.62 10.08 -4.80
C ARG A 34 -1.12 10.15 -3.36
N LYS A 35 -1.19 9.04 -2.64
CA LYS A 35 -0.62 8.89 -1.29
C LYS A 35 0.36 7.74 -1.27
N THR A 36 1.31 7.78 -0.34
CA THR A 36 2.16 6.63 -0.01
C THR A 36 1.71 6.08 1.33
N GLN A 37 1.46 4.77 1.39
CA GLN A 37 1.13 4.08 2.64
C GLN A 37 2.28 3.16 3.01
N LYS A 38 2.67 3.16 4.29
CA LYS A 38 3.60 2.17 4.82
C LYS A 38 2.88 0.82 4.93
N VAL A 39 3.36 -0.20 4.24
CA VAL A 39 2.85 -1.57 4.30
C VAL A 39 3.93 -2.48 4.86
N LYS A 40 3.54 -3.46 5.67
CA LYS A 40 4.44 -4.51 6.16
C LYS A 40 4.48 -5.63 5.13
N VAL A 41 5.66 -5.95 4.63
CA VAL A 41 5.87 -7.07 3.71
C VAL A 41 6.58 -8.18 4.48
N SER A 42 6.02 -9.39 4.44
CA SER A 42 6.61 -10.58 5.05
C SER A 42 6.81 -11.66 3.99
N PHE A 43 7.98 -12.28 3.94
CA PHE A 43 8.24 -13.44 3.09
C PHE A 43 9.16 -14.45 3.80
N TYR A 44 9.12 -15.71 3.37
CA TYR A 44 10.02 -16.75 3.87
C TYR A 44 11.25 -16.83 2.98
N ALA A 45 12.41 -16.48 3.55
CA ALA A 45 13.68 -16.65 2.88
C ALA A 45 14.27 -18.02 3.23
N LYS A 46 14.68 -18.77 2.20
CA LYS A 46 15.51 -19.97 2.38
C LYS A 46 16.95 -19.51 2.42
N LYS A 47 17.64 -19.74 3.54
CA LYS A 47 19.08 -19.46 3.67
C LYS A 47 19.80 -20.36 2.65
N ARG A 48 20.44 -19.79 1.62
CA ARG A 48 21.38 -20.56 0.79
C ARG A 48 22.59 -20.86 1.68
N LYS A 49 22.98 -22.14 1.75
CA LYS A 49 24.18 -22.60 2.45
C LYS A 49 25.40 -22.08 1.72
#